data_AF-A0A657EZX5-F1
#
_entry.id   AF-A0A657EZX5-F1
#
_cell.length_a   1.000
_cell.length_b   1.000
_cell.length_c   1.000
_cell.angle_alpha   90.00
_cell.angle_beta   90.00
_cell.angle_gamma   90.00
#
_symmetry.space_group_name_H-M   'P 1'
#
loop_
_entity.id
_entity.type
_entity.pdbx_description
1 polymer ?
#
loop_
_entity_poly.entity_id
_entity_poly.type
_entity_poly.pdbx_seq_one_letter_code
_entity_poly.pdbx_strand_id
1 'polypeptide(L)'
;MKLNGKFPVKFVKYFLILAVCCILLGAGSIYGLYRYIEPQLPDVATLKDVRLQIPMQIYSADGELIAQYGEKRRIPVTLDQIPPEMVKAFIATEDSRF
;
A
#
# COMPACT_ATOMS: atom_id res chain seq x y z
N MET A 1 -22.90 11.54 -62.59
CA MET A 1 -22.88 10.39 -61.65
C MET A 1 -22.63 10.94 -60.25
N LYS A 2 -23.66 11.05 -59.41
CA LYS A 2 -23.55 11.66 -58.06
C LYS A 2 -22.88 10.67 -57.10
N LEU A 3 -21.62 10.92 -56.74
CA LEU A 3 -20.92 10.20 -55.67
C LEU A 3 -21.52 10.62 -54.32
N ASN A 4 -22.24 9.69 -53.70
CA ASN A 4 -23.02 9.91 -52.49
C ASN A 4 -22.07 9.86 -51.27
N GLY A 5 -21.56 11.02 -50.82
CA GLY A 5 -20.59 11.18 -49.73
C GLY A 5 -21.11 10.91 -48.30
N LYS A 6 -21.97 9.90 -48.11
CA LYS A 6 -22.59 9.58 -46.79
C LYS A 6 -21.94 8.43 -46.02
N PHE A 7 -20.91 7.78 -46.59
CA PHE A 7 -20.21 6.65 -45.96
C PHE A 7 -19.27 7.02 -44.80
N PRO A 8 -18.44 8.10 -44.82
CA PRO A 8 -17.44 8.33 -43.77
C PRO A 8 -18.04 8.79 -42.44
N VAL A 9 -19.13 9.55 -42.46
CA VAL A 9 -19.75 10.12 -41.24
C VAL A 9 -20.41 9.07 -40.34
N LYS A 10 -20.92 7.98 -40.93
CA LYS A 10 -21.52 6.89 -40.15
C LYS A 10 -20.46 6.10 -39.40
N PHE A 11 -19.33 5.80 -40.06
CA PHE A 11 -18.20 5.11 -39.45
C PHE A 11 -17.60 5.91 -38.29
N VAL A 12 -17.37 7.22 -38.48
CA VAL A 12 -16.89 8.12 -37.42
C VAL A 12 -17.86 8.19 -36.24
N LYS A 13 -19.18 8.22 -36.50
CA LYS A 13 -20.20 8.19 -35.45
C LYS A 13 -20.12 6.92 -34.60
N TYR A 14 -20.02 5.75 -35.23
CA TYR A 14 -19.90 4.47 -34.49
C TYR A 14 -18.58 4.38 -33.72
N PHE A 15 -17.48 4.89 -34.28
CA PHE A 15 -16.20 4.96 -33.59
C PHE A 15 -16.26 5.86 -32.34
N LEU A 16 -16.89 7.04 -32.45
CA LEU A 16 -17.10 7.92 -31.30
C LEU A 16 -17.98 7.28 -30.23
N ILE A 17 -19.06 6.60 -30.63
CA ILE A 17 -19.91 5.86 -29.69
C ILE A 17 -19.11 4.77 -28.98
N LEU A 18 -18.30 4.00 -29.71
CA LEU A 18 -17.44 2.97 -29.13
C LEU A 18 -16.43 3.58 -28.15
N ALA A 19 -15.77 4.67 -28.51
CA ALA A 19 -14.82 5.37 -27.65
C ALA A 19 -15.48 5.84 -26.35
N VAL A 20 -16.67 6.44 -26.43
CA VAL A 20 -17.44 6.86 -25.25
C VAL A 20 -17.82 5.64 -24.40
N CYS A 21 -18.30 4.55 -25.00
CA CYS A 21 -18.60 3.32 -24.27
C CYS A 21 -17.36 2.76 -23.56
N CYS A 22 -16.20 2.72 -24.20
CA CYS A 22 -14.95 2.28 -23.59
C CYS A 22 -14.52 3.17 -22.42
N ILE A 23 -14.67 4.49 -22.55
CA ILE A 23 -14.37 5.44 -21.46
C ILE A 23 -15.31 5.21 -20.28
N LEU A 24 -16.62 5.08 -20.54
CA LEU A 24 -17.60 4.83 -19.48
C LEU A 24 -17.36 3.50 -18.78
N LEU A 25 -17.03 2.44 -19.53
CA LEU A 25 -16.68 1.14 -18.98
C LEU A 25 -15.37 1.20 -18.16
N GLY A 26 -14.36 1.93 -18.65
CA GLY A 26 -13.09 2.13 -17.95
C GLY A 26 -13.25 2.93 -16.66
N ALA A 27 -14.02 4.02 -16.70
CA ALA A 27 -14.31 4.81 -15.50
C ALA A 27 -15.16 4.00 -14.50
N GLY A 28 -16.16 3.27 -15.00
CA GLY A 28 -17.01 2.40 -14.18
C GLY A 28 -16.23 1.25 -13.52
N SER A 29 -15.26 0.65 -14.22
CA SER A 29 -14.42 -0.41 -13.65
C SER A 29 -13.47 0.13 -12.59
N ILE A 30 -12.83 1.28 -12.82
CA ILE A 30 -11.99 1.95 -11.82
C ILE A 30 -12.80 2.30 -10.58
N TYR A 31 -13.97 2.92 -10.74
CA TYR A 31 -14.84 3.28 -9.63
C TYR A 31 -15.34 2.03 -8.89
N GLY A 32 -15.77 1.00 -9.61
CA GLY A 32 -16.21 -0.27 -9.03
C GLY A 32 -15.10 -0.94 -8.21
N LEU A 33 -13.88 -0.98 -8.74
CA LEU A 33 -12.71 -1.53 -8.03
C LEU A 33 -12.40 -0.71 -6.78
N TYR A 34 -12.39 0.62 -6.87
CA TYR A 34 -12.18 1.50 -5.72
C TYR A 34 -13.19 1.22 -4.62
N ARG A 35 -14.49 1.20 -4.94
CA ARG A 35 -15.58 0.98 -3.96
C ARG A 35 -15.58 -0.44 -3.39
N TYR A 36 -15.01 -1.41 -4.11
CA TYR A 36 -14.84 -2.76 -3.63
C TYR A 36 -13.67 -2.89 -2.64
N ILE A 37 -12.55 -2.22 -2.90
CA ILE A 37 -11.33 -2.28 -2.09
C ILE A 37 -11.42 -1.38 -0.85
N GLU A 38 -11.95 -0.16 -0.99
CA GLU A 38 -12.08 0.85 0.07
C GLU A 38 -12.56 0.27 1.43
N PRO A 39 -13.66 -0.50 1.51
CA PRO A 39 -14.13 -1.05 2.79
C PRO A 39 -13.30 -2.23 3.32
N GLN A 40 -12.43 -2.83 2.50
CA GLN A 40 -11.54 -3.92 2.92
C GLN A 40 -10.24 -3.42 3.52
N LEU A 41 -9.93 -2.14 3.32
CA LEU A 41 -8.73 -1.53 3.89
C LEU A 41 -8.93 -1.34 5.40
N PRO A 42 -7.95 -1.74 6.24
CA PRO A 42 -8.01 -1.49 7.66
C PRO A 42 -7.99 0.02 7.93
N ASP A 43 -8.60 0.43 9.03
CA ASP A 43 -8.59 1.83 9.46
C ASP A 43 -7.15 2.31 9.67
N VAL A 44 -6.82 3.48 9.12
CA VAL A 44 -5.49 4.09 9.22
C VAL A 44 -5.06 4.35 10.66
N ALA A 45 -6.02 4.51 11.59
CA ALA A 45 -5.69 4.63 13.01
C ALA A 45 -5.03 3.36 13.56
N THR A 46 -5.42 2.18 13.07
CA THR A 46 -4.83 0.89 13.50
C THR A 46 -3.37 0.74 13.06
N LEU A 47 -2.94 1.46 12.01
CA LEU A 47 -1.56 1.47 11.54
C LEU A 47 -0.64 2.33 12.43
N LYS A 48 -1.19 3.25 13.22
CA LYS A 48 -0.41 4.07 14.16
C LYS A 48 -0.14 3.32 15.46
N ASP A 49 -1.10 2.55 15.94
CA ASP A 49 -1.03 1.84 17.21
C ASP A 49 -0.67 0.35 17.04
N VAL A 50 0.52 0.07 16.49
CA VAL A 50 1.02 -1.30 16.39
C VAL A 50 1.63 -1.73 17.72
N ARG A 51 0.91 -2.57 18.48
CA ARG A 51 1.46 -3.23 19.66
C ARG A 51 2.36 -4.40 19.24
N LEU A 52 3.67 -4.16 19.21
CA LEU A 52 4.65 -5.22 18.98
C LEU A 52 4.63 -6.20 20.16
N GLN A 53 4.57 -7.50 19.87
CA GLN A 53 4.79 -8.54 20.88
C GLN A 53 6.24 -8.46 21.38
N ILE A 54 6.43 -8.24 22.68
CA ILE A 54 7.73 -8.20 23.35
C ILE A 54 7.86 -9.51 24.15
N PRO A 55 9.02 -10.20 24.10
CA PRO A 55 9.22 -11.40 24.88
C PRO A 55 9.20 -11.08 26.38
N MET A 56 8.66 -12.00 27.18
CA MET A 56 8.77 -11.98 28.63
C MET A 56 10.24 -12.17 29.02
N GLN A 57 10.71 -11.40 30.00
CA GLN A 57 12.08 -11.46 30.50
C GLN A 57 12.04 -11.86 31.97
N ILE A 58 12.88 -12.84 32.35
CA ILE A 58 13.01 -13.33 33.72
C ILE A 58 14.34 -12.84 34.28
N TYR A 59 14.30 -12.16 35.41
CA TYR A 59 15.46 -11.61 36.09
C TYR A 59 15.71 -12.31 37.43
N SER A 60 16.98 -12.40 37.83
CA SER A 60 17.38 -12.84 39.16
C SER A 60 17.12 -11.75 40.21
N ALA A 61 17.23 -12.09 41.50
CA ALA A 61 16.98 -11.14 42.59
C ALA A 61 17.99 -9.98 42.63
N ASP A 62 19.18 -10.21 42.09
CA ASP A 62 20.27 -9.26 41.87
C ASP A 62 20.17 -8.50 40.53
N GLY A 63 19.15 -8.78 39.71
CA GLY A 63 18.83 -8.02 38.49
C GLY A 63 19.49 -8.52 37.21
N GLU A 64 20.09 -9.70 37.21
CA GLU A 64 20.66 -10.32 36.00
C GLU A 64 19.57 -11.02 35.17
N LEU A 65 19.65 -10.89 33.83
CA LEU A 65 18.71 -11.54 32.93
C LEU A 65 18.99 -13.05 32.86
N ILE A 66 18.06 -13.87 33.34
CA ILE A 66 18.17 -15.34 33.35
C ILE A 66 17.67 -15.93 32.02
N ALA A 67 16.50 -15.48 31.55
CA ALA A 67 15.86 -16.07 30.37
C ALA A 67 14.89 -15.09 29.68
N GLN A 68 14.64 -15.33 28.40
CA GLN A 68 13.61 -14.65 27.61
C GLN A 68 12.67 -15.66 26.96
N TYR A 69 11.36 -15.44 27.08
CA TYR A 69 10.31 -16.31 26.53
C TYR A 69 9.38 -15.53 25.61
N GLY A 70 9.22 -16.01 24.38
CA GLY A 70 8.31 -15.45 23.39
C GLY A 70 8.72 -15.89 21.98
N GLU A 71 7.75 -16.09 21.09
CA GLU A 71 8.01 -16.52 19.70
C GLU A 71 8.91 -15.54 18.94
N LYS A 72 8.81 -14.24 19.27
CA LYS A 72 9.54 -13.17 18.61
C LYS A 72 10.62 -12.63 19.53
N ARG A 73 11.87 -12.70 19.08
CA ARG A 73 13.02 -12.06 19.73
C ARG A 73 13.08 -10.58 19.32
N ARG A 74 12.36 -9.72 20.05
CA ARG A 74 12.29 -8.27 19.80
C ARG A 74 12.83 -7.50 20.99
N ILE A 75 13.71 -6.54 20.71
CA ILE A 75 14.24 -5.60 21.68
C ILE A 75 13.71 -4.22 21.26
N PRO A 76 12.83 -3.58 22.06
CA PRO A 76 12.37 -2.24 21.77
C PRO A 76 13.52 -1.25 21.95
N VAL A 77 13.76 -0.43 20.93
CA VAL A 77 14.71 0.68 20.96
C VAL A 77 14.04 1.92 20.37
N THR A 78 14.38 3.09 20.88
CA THR A 78 13.92 4.36 20.32
C THR A 78 14.82 4.77 19.14
N LEU A 79 14.31 5.62 18.24
CA LEU A 79 15.03 5.97 17.00
C LEU A 79 16.40 6.63 17.28
N ASP A 80 16.51 7.40 18.36
CA ASP A 80 17.73 8.05 18.83
C ASP A 80 18.79 7.08 19.36
N GLN A 81 18.40 5.85 19.73
CA GLN A 81 19.33 4.79 20.14
C GLN A 81 19.94 4.05 18.95
N ILE A 82 19.39 4.24 17.73
CA ILE A 82 19.86 3.57 16.52
C ILE A 82 21.01 4.38 15.89
N PRO A 83 22.14 3.75 15.54
CA PRO A 83 23.23 4.45 14.86
C PRO A 83 22.76 5.14 13.57
N PRO A 84 23.16 6.40 13.30
CA PRO A 84 22.73 7.12 12.10
C PRO A 84 23.04 6.38 10.80
N GLU A 85 24.17 5.67 10.74
CA GLU A 85 24.57 4.86 9.58
C GLU A 85 23.63 3.67 9.34
N MET A 86 23.08 3.06 10.40
CA MET A 86 22.10 1.98 10.26
C MET A 86 20.79 2.50 9.68
N VAL A 87 20.32 3.67 10.15
CA VAL A 87 19.11 4.32 9.62
C VAL A 87 19.27 4.59 8.12
N LYS A 88 20.40 5.19 7.71
CA LYS A 88 20.72 5.45 6.30
C LYS A 88 20.79 4.17 5.48
N ALA A 89 21.40 3.10 6.00
CA ALA A 89 21.52 1.83 5.28
C ALA A 89 20.16 1.18 5.00
N PHE A 90 19.25 1.20 5.98
CA PHE A 90 17.88 0.71 5.80
C PHE A 90 17.12 1.54 4.76
N ILE A 91 17.20 2.87 4.88
CA ILE A 91 16.58 3.78 3.92
C ILE A 91 17.10 3.53 2.50
N ALA A 92 18.42 3.49 2.31
CA ALA A 92 19.03 3.29 0.99
C ALA A 92 18.63 1.94 0.35
N THR A 93 18.27 0.94 1.17
CA THR A 93 17.84 -0.38 0.70
C THR A 93 16.36 -0.40 0.32
N GLU A 94 15.49 0.22 1.11
CA GLU A 94 14.02 0.13 0.97
C GLU A 94 13.42 1.29 0.16
N ASP A 95 13.96 2.50 0.30
CA ASP A 95 13.47 3.70 -0.37
C ASP A 95 14.61 4.60 -0.85
N SER A 96 14.88 4.53 -2.15
CA SER A 96 15.83 5.40 -2.84
C SER A 96 15.49 6.91 -2.80
N ARG A 97 14.28 7.30 -2.39
CA ARG A 97 13.78 8.68 -2.44
C ARG A 97 13.55 9.33 -1.08
N PHE A 98 13.82 8.61 0.01
CA PHE A 98 13.62 9.10 1.37
C PHE A 98 14.70 10.12 1.77
#